data_AF-I8TGV9-F1
#
_entry.id   AF-I8TGV9-F1
#
_cell.length_a   1.000
_cell.length_b   1.000
_cell.length_c   1.000
_cell.angle_alpha   90.00
_cell.angle_beta   90.00
_cell.angle_gamma   90.00
#
_symmetry.space_group_name_H-M   'P 1'
#
loop_
_entity.id
_entity.type
_entity.pdbx_description
1 polymer ?
#
loop_
_entity_poly.entity_id
_entity_poly.type
_entity_poly.pdbx_seq_one_letter_code
_entity_poly.pdbx_strand_id
1 'polypeptide(L)'
;MSAPQYYPNTLEPLQINKENLQKALHEFREAVDHGTHLVQQGCPPSAEWGSAGLYLGVAGIALAFLRLERQALSLTEPGRAPIDFGKLARERIVPHGPNLPLKSGFLSPLGSFSPVTGALMRILAASTDGSAISDADITSLEDAVKLAIKNGPMVPQGDKMMGGDELIYGRPGLLWSIFNLRVQHFDENTKKRLQPVFDALPNLVDVIVDAGRQGQKDYTKLHGEKDALPLMWSWKESRFYLGAVHGIGMYTEKKIMFFRQGFPRANTS
;
A
#
# COMPACT_ATOMS: atom_id res chain seq x y z
N MET A 1 -4.45 41.14 -13.87
CA MET A 1 -5.50 40.45 -13.09
C MET A 1 -4.93 39.12 -12.63
N SER A 2 -4.90 38.84 -11.33
CA SER A 2 -4.41 37.57 -10.78
C SER A 2 -5.46 36.48 -10.96
N ALA A 3 -5.08 35.32 -11.51
CA ALA A 3 -5.97 34.16 -11.58
C ALA A 3 -6.36 33.69 -10.15
N PRO A 4 -7.60 33.23 -9.93
CA PRO A 4 -8.03 32.77 -8.61
C PRO A 4 -7.28 31.48 -8.22
N GLN A 5 -6.96 31.36 -6.92
CA GLN A 5 -6.30 30.16 -6.37
C GLN A 5 -7.18 28.91 -6.44
N TYR A 6 -8.51 29.09 -6.49
CA TYR A 6 -9.48 28.01 -6.63
C TYR A 6 -10.59 28.41 -7.59
N TYR A 7 -10.95 27.51 -8.50
CA TYR A 7 -12.15 27.63 -9.31
C TYR A 7 -13.34 27.01 -8.56
N PRO A 8 -14.55 27.60 -8.64
CA PRO A 8 -15.75 26.97 -8.11
C PRO A 8 -15.90 25.56 -8.69
N ASN A 9 -16.12 24.57 -7.82
CA ASN A 9 -16.41 23.22 -8.28
C ASN A 9 -17.83 23.18 -8.86
N THR A 10 -17.94 23.13 -10.18
CA THR A 10 -19.21 23.02 -10.92
C THR A 10 -19.56 21.58 -11.28
N LEU A 11 -18.86 20.59 -10.73
CA LEU A 11 -19.16 19.18 -10.96
C LEU A 11 -20.41 18.80 -10.17
N GLU A 12 -21.45 18.38 -10.88
CA GLU A 12 -22.65 17.78 -10.28
C GLU A 12 -22.52 16.25 -10.30
N PRO A 13 -22.95 15.55 -9.22
CA PRO A 13 -23.01 14.10 -9.23
C PRO A 13 -23.91 13.60 -10.36
N LEU A 14 -23.45 12.60 -11.10
CA LEU A 14 -24.25 11.95 -12.12
C LEU A 14 -25.52 11.34 -11.49
N GLN A 15 -26.69 11.58 -12.09
CA GLN A 15 -27.92 10.92 -11.65
C GLN A 15 -27.79 9.41 -11.84
N ILE A 16 -28.04 8.65 -10.77
CA ILE A 16 -27.92 7.19 -10.75
C ILE A 16 -29.16 6.57 -11.41
N ASN A 17 -29.13 6.44 -12.72
CA ASN A 17 -30.10 5.70 -13.51
C ASN A 17 -29.39 4.81 -14.55
N LYS A 18 -30.11 3.85 -15.13
CA LYS A 18 -29.52 2.83 -16.01
C LYS A 18 -28.76 3.44 -17.20
N GLU A 19 -29.37 4.41 -17.88
CA GLU A 19 -28.80 5.06 -19.06
C GLU A 19 -27.50 5.79 -18.70
N ASN A 20 -27.52 6.61 -17.66
CA ASN A 20 -26.36 7.36 -17.21
C ASN A 20 -25.23 6.45 -16.74
N LEU A 21 -25.54 5.37 -16.01
CA LEU A 21 -24.53 4.41 -15.56
C LEU A 21 -23.91 3.63 -16.73
N GLN A 22 -24.70 3.27 -17.75
CA GLN A 22 -24.18 2.63 -18.95
C GLN A 22 -23.27 3.57 -19.74
N LYS A 23 -23.67 4.84 -19.88
CA LYS A 23 -22.86 5.87 -20.52
C LYS A 23 -21.55 6.12 -19.76
N ALA A 24 -21.63 6.28 -18.45
CA ALA A 24 -20.45 6.48 -17.60
C ALA A 24 -19.49 5.28 -17.64
N LEU A 25 -20.03 4.06 -17.66
CA LEU A 25 -19.22 2.85 -17.81
C LEU A 25 -18.52 2.81 -19.17
N HIS A 26 -19.21 3.18 -20.25
CA HIS A 26 -18.63 3.26 -21.59
C HIS A 26 -17.48 4.29 -21.64
N GLU A 27 -17.72 5.52 -21.17
CA GLU A 27 -16.69 6.57 -21.11
C GLU A 27 -15.49 6.14 -20.25
N PHE A 28 -15.75 5.45 -19.13
CA PHE A 28 -14.70 4.91 -18.28
C PHE A 28 -13.85 3.85 -18.99
N ARG A 29 -14.48 2.95 -19.76
CA ARG A 29 -13.78 1.94 -20.55
C ARG A 29 -12.92 2.57 -21.64
N GLU A 30 -13.44 3.55 -22.37
CA GLU A 30 -12.67 4.30 -23.37
C GLU A 30 -11.47 5.03 -22.75
N ALA A 31 -11.67 5.66 -21.59
CA ALA A 31 -10.59 6.32 -20.86
C ALA A 31 -9.51 5.34 -20.40
N VAL A 32 -9.87 4.13 -19.95
CA VAL A 32 -8.93 3.08 -19.55
C VAL A 32 -8.14 2.56 -20.75
N ASP A 33 -8.79 2.30 -21.88
CA ASP A 33 -8.16 1.86 -23.12
C ASP A 33 -7.15 2.90 -23.63
N HIS A 34 -7.60 4.16 -23.77
CA HIS A 34 -6.74 5.26 -24.20
C HIS A 34 -5.58 5.50 -23.22
N GLY A 35 -5.86 5.53 -21.91
CA GLY A 35 -4.83 5.69 -20.89
C GLY A 35 -3.79 4.58 -20.91
N THR A 36 -4.21 3.33 -21.15
CA THR A 36 -3.31 2.19 -21.30
C THR A 36 -2.40 2.36 -22.52
N HIS A 37 -2.96 2.79 -23.66
CA HIS A 37 -2.18 3.07 -24.86
C HIS A 37 -1.12 4.16 -24.63
N LEU A 38 -1.51 5.26 -24.01
CA LEU A 38 -0.58 6.37 -23.68
C LEU A 38 0.55 5.92 -22.75
N VAL A 39 0.24 5.10 -21.74
CA VAL A 39 1.24 4.54 -20.82
C VAL A 39 2.19 3.59 -21.56
N GLN A 40 1.68 2.74 -22.44
CA GLN A 40 2.54 1.84 -23.22
C GLN A 40 3.49 2.59 -24.15
N GLN A 41 3.04 3.68 -24.76
CA GLN A 41 3.87 4.52 -25.63
C GLN A 41 4.88 5.39 -24.87
N GLY A 42 4.45 6.03 -23.78
CA GLY A 42 5.28 6.98 -23.03
C GLY A 42 6.18 6.35 -21.98
N CYS A 43 5.83 5.15 -21.48
CA CYS A 43 6.50 4.48 -20.38
C CYS A 43 6.77 3.00 -20.72
N PRO A 44 7.78 2.72 -21.59
CA PRO A 44 8.16 1.35 -21.93
C PRO A 44 8.67 0.59 -20.69
N PRO A 45 8.62 -0.76 -20.71
CA PRO A 45 9.23 -1.58 -19.66
C PRO A 45 10.69 -1.22 -19.38
N SER A 46 11.07 -1.27 -18.11
CA SER A 46 12.45 -1.05 -17.65
C SER A 46 13.02 -2.33 -17.06
N ALA A 47 14.31 -2.55 -17.24
CA ALA A 47 15.06 -3.60 -16.54
C ALA A 47 15.36 -3.21 -15.07
N GLU A 48 15.17 -1.93 -14.72
CA GLU A 48 15.49 -1.38 -13.40
C GLU A 48 14.24 -0.87 -12.67
N TRP A 49 14.21 -1.09 -11.35
CA TRP A 49 13.14 -0.64 -10.47
C TRP A 49 13.06 0.90 -10.29
N GLY A 50 14.12 1.63 -10.66
CA GLY A 50 14.25 3.06 -10.33
C GLY A 50 14.57 3.27 -8.84
N SER A 51 14.22 4.43 -8.29
CA SER A 51 14.57 4.83 -6.91
C SER A 51 13.38 5.04 -5.99
N ALA A 52 12.20 4.54 -6.36
CA ALA A 52 10.95 4.86 -5.67
C ALA A 52 10.16 3.61 -5.24
N GLY A 53 9.18 3.80 -4.35
CA GLY A 53 8.25 2.76 -3.91
C GLY A 53 7.12 2.47 -4.90
N LEU A 54 6.11 1.71 -4.44
CA LEU A 54 5.01 1.19 -5.25
C LEU A 54 4.18 2.22 -6.00
N TYR A 55 4.12 3.49 -5.58
CA TYR A 55 3.25 4.48 -6.23
C TYR A 55 3.94 5.32 -7.31
N LEU A 56 5.22 5.06 -7.58
CA LEU A 56 6.01 5.84 -8.52
C LEU A 56 6.74 4.93 -9.51
N GLY A 57 7.01 5.49 -10.68
CA GLY A 57 7.76 4.81 -11.74
C GLY A 57 7.13 3.48 -12.17
N VAL A 58 7.99 2.52 -12.50
CA VAL A 58 7.59 1.23 -13.07
C VAL A 58 6.76 0.37 -12.12
N ALA A 59 7.04 0.46 -10.82
CA ALA A 59 6.27 -0.24 -9.78
C ALA A 59 4.82 0.26 -9.73
N GLY A 60 4.63 1.58 -9.83
CA GLY A 60 3.30 2.20 -9.86
C GLY A 60 2.49 1.83 -11.09
N ILE A 61 3.14 1.80 -12.25
CA ILE A 61 2.50 1.38 -13.49
C ILE A 61 2.11 -0.11 -13.42
N ALA A 62 3.01 -0.96 -12.96
CA ALA A 62 2.73 -2.38 -12.80
C ALA A 62 1.58 -2.63 -11.79
N LEU A 63 1.57 -1.92 -10.66
CA LEU A 63 0.49 -2.01 -9.68
C LEU A 63 -0.85 -1.53 -10.24
N ALA A 64 -0.85 -0.46 -11.04
CA ALA A 64 -2.05 0.02 -11.72
C ALA A 64 -2.61 -1.05 -12.67
N PHE A 65 -1.75 -1.68 -13.48
CA PHE A 65 -2.18 -2.76 -14.36
C PHE A 65 -2.68 -4.00 -13.60
N LEU A 66 -2.04 -4.40 -12.49
CA LEU A 66 -2.57 -5.49 -11.65
C LEU A 66 -3.96 -5.16 -11.06
N ARG A 67 -4.22 -3.88 -10.74
CA ARG A 67 -5.55 -3.45 -10.27
C ARG A 67 -6.60 -3.40 -11.38
N LEU A 68 -6.19 -3.06 -12.60
CA LEU A 68 -7.05 -3.11 -13.78
C LEU A 68 -7.36 -4.56 -14.18
N GLU A 69 -6.41 -5.47 -14.06
CA GLU A 69 -6.60 -6.90 -14.33
C GLU A 69 -7.73 -7.49 -13.49
N ARG A 70 -7.78 -7.16 -12.19
CA ARG A 70 -8.89 -7.57 -11.31
C ARG A 70 -10.27 -7.08 -11.75
N GLN A 71 -10.31 -6.05 -12.57
CA GLN A 71 -11.52 -5.41 -13.09
C GLN A 71 -11.70 -5.67 -14.59
N ALA A 72 -10.85 -6.46 -15.23
CA ALA A 72 -10.77 -6.62 -16.69
C ALA A 72 -12.12 -7.01 -17.30
N LEU A 73 -12.88 -7.90 -16.63
CA LEU A 73 -14.21 -8.31 -17.07
C LEU A 73 -15.20 -7.14 -17.15
N SER A 74 -15.17 -6.24 -16.17
CA SER A 74 -16.02 -5.05 -16.16
C SER A 74 -15.55 -3.99 -17.15
N LEU A 75 -14.25 -3.96 -17.45
CA LEU A 75 -13.60 -3.00 -18.34
C LEU A 75 -13.67 -3.39 -19.82
N THR A 76 -14.05 -4.63 -20.12
CA THR A 76 -14.15 -5.10 -21.51
C THR A 76 -15.49 -4.69 -22.11
N GLU A 77 -15.46 -3.98 -23.24
CA GLU A 77 -16.67 -3.69 -24.00
C GLU A 77 -17.24 -4.96 -24.65
N PRO A 78 -18.58 -5.11 -24.73
CA PRO A 78 -19.21 -6.19 -25.46
C PRO A 78 -18.69 -6.26 -26.91
N GLY A 79 -18.23 -7.44 -27.32
CA GLY A 79 -17.71 -7.66 -28.68
C GLY A 79 -16.27 -7.20 -28.92
N ARG A 80 -15.56 -6.68 -27.91
CA ARG A 80 -14.11 -6.42 -27.97
C ARG A 80 -13.33 -7.49 -27.22
N ALA A 81 -12.11 -7.75 -27.68
CA ALA A 81 -11.16 -8.56 -26.94
C ALA A 81 -10.70 -7.80 -25.67
N PRO A 82 -10.57 -8.47 -24.51
CA PRO A 82 -10.06 -7.85 -23.30
C PRO A 82 -8.58 -7.45 -23.48
N ILE A 83 -8.19 -6.33 -22.86
CA ILE A 83 -6.78 -5.98 -22.70
C ILE A 83 -6.17 -6.92 -21.65
N ASP A 84 -5.03 -7.52 -21.96
CA ASP A 84 -4.28 -8.36 -21.01
C ASP A 84 -3.45 -7.49 -20.07
N PHE A 85 -4.10 -6.87 -19.09
CA PHE A 85 -3.45 -6.02 -18.10
C PHE A 85 -2.45 -6.82 -17.24
N GLY A 86 -2.72 -8.09 -16.98
CA GLY A 86 -1.80 -9.01 -16.32
C GLY A 86 -0.45 -9.09 -17.04
N LYS A 87 -0.45 -9.25 -18.37
CA LYS A 87 0.77 -9.22 -19.18
C LYS A 87 1.47 -7.87 -19.10
N LEU A 88 0.73 -6.77 -19.24
CA LEU A 88 1.30 -5.42 -19.16
C LEU A 88 1.96 -5.13 -17.81
N ALA A 89 1.40 -5.68 -16.72
CA ALA A 89 2.02 -5.63 -15.41
C ALA A 89 3.31 -6.46 -15.37
N ARG A 90 3.27 -7.73 -15.78
CA ARG A 90 4.42 -8.64 -15.74
C ARG A 90 5.61 -8.14 -16.56
N GLU A 91 5.36 -7.55 -17.72
CA GLU A 91 6.42 -6.93 -18.55
C GLU A 91 7.21 -5.85 -17.78
N ARG A 92 6.60 -5.21 -16.77
CA ARG A 92 7.18 -4.12 -15.99
C ARG A 92 7.67 -4.53 -14.60
N ILE A 93 7.34 -5.74 -14.16
CA ILE A 93 7.80 -6.26 -12.88
C ILE A 93 9.20 -6.83 -13.07
N VAL A 94 10.17 -6.14 -12.49
CA VAL A 94 11.56 -6.58 -12.58
C VAL A 94 11.73 -7.88 -11.77
N PRO A 95 12.36 -8.92 -12.35
CA PRO A 95 12.42 -10.26 -11.75
C PRO A 95 13.27 -10.33 -10.48
N HIS A 96 14.16 -9.36 -10.27
CA HIS A 96 15.01 -9.28 -9.09
C HIS A 96 14.68 -8.03 -8.29
N GLY A 97 14.67 -8.11 -6.96
CA GLY A 97 14.53 -6.92 -6.11
C GLY A 97 15.78 -6.03 -6.15
N PRO A 98 15.70 -4.79 -5.66
CA PRO A 98 16.90 -3.98 -5.47
C PRO A 98 17.84 -4.67 -4.47
N ASN A 99 19.13 -4.72 -4.80
CA ASN A 99 20.16 -5.29 -3.92
C ASN A 99 20.53 -4.27 -2.82
N LEU A 100 19.58 -4.03 -1.92
CA LEU A 100 19.70 -3.09 -0.81
C LEU A 100 19.40 -3.80 0.51
N PRO A 101 20.10 -3.45 1.60
CA PRO A 101 19.76 -3.98 2.90
C PRO A 101 18.38 -3.48 3.32
N LEU A 102 17.63 -4.35 3.98
CA LEU A 102 16.39 -3.98 4.65
C LEU A 102 16.71 -3.01 5.81
N LYS A 103 16.00 -1.89 5.89
CA LYS A 103 16.20 -0.84 6.89
C LYS A 103 14.91 -0.55 7.64
N SER A 104 15.02 -0.32 8.94
CA SER A 104 13.91 -0.04 9.86
C SER A 104 13.05 1.18 9.46
N GLY A 105 13.68 2.22 8.90
CA GLY A 105 13.00 3.42 8.38
C GLY A 105 12.47 3.31 6.95
N PHE A 106 12.48 2.12 6.33
CA PHE A 106 12.11 1.90 4.93
C PHE A 106 11.34 0.58 4.73
N LEU A 107 10.46 0.25 5.66
CA LEU A 107 9.72 -1.01 5.72
C LEU A 107 8.45 -1.00 4.86
N SER A 108 7.80 0.15 4.73
CA SER A 108 6.64 0.29 3.83
C SER A 108 7.08 0.27 2.38
N PRO A 109 6.55 -0.62 1.54
CA PRO A 109 6.88 -0.62 0.12
C PRO A 109 6.26 0.56 -0.64
N LEU A 110 5.37 1.35 0.00
CA LEU A 110 4.63 2.41 -0.69
C LEU A 110 5.52 3.54 -1.21
N GLY A 111 6.45 4.01 -0.38
CA GLY A 111 7.46 4.99 -0.77
C GLY A 111 8.89 4.47 -0.69
N SER A 112 9.13 3.32 -0.07
CA SER A 112 10.49 2.79 0.06
C SER A 112 10.95 2.10 -1.21
N PHE A 113 12.14 2.46 -1.64
CA PHE A 113 12.93 1.63 -2.55
C PHE A 113 13.65 0.55 -1.72
N SER A 114 13.01 -0.60 -1.54
CA SER A 114 13.50 -1.69 -0.69
C SER A 114 13.19 -3.07 -1.29
N PRO A 115 13.84 -4.15 -0.80
CA PRO A 115 13.56 -5.51 -1.24
C PRO A 115 12.07 -5.90 -1.11
N VAL A 116 11.39 -5.33 -0.11
CA VAL A 116 9.95 -5.54 0.16
C VAL A 116 9.09 -5.10 -1.02
N THR A 117 9.41 -3.97 -1.65
CA THR A 117 8.66 -3.43 -2.80
C THR A 117 8.69 -4.40 -3.97
N GLY A 118 9.87 -4.93 -4.29
CA GLY A 118 10.02 -5.91 -5.37
C GLY A 118 9.34 -7.23 -5.06
N ALA A 119 9.53 -7.74 -3.84
CA ALA A 119 8.91 -8.98 -3.38
C ALA A 119 7.38 -8.91 -3.45
N LEU A 120 6.79 -7.83 -2.93
CA LEU A 120 5.34 -7.61 -2.95
C LEU A 120 4.78 -7.63 -4.38
N MET A 121 5.43 -6.94 -5.32
CA MET A 121 4.97 -6.89 -6.70
C MET A 121 5.00 -8.25 -7.39
N ARG A 122 6.07 -9.02 -7.19
CA ARG A 122 6.18 -10.38 -7.75
C ARG A 122 5.13 -11.31 -7.15
N ILE A 123 4.91 -11.25 -5.84
CA ILE A 123 3.87 -12.05 -5.17
C ILE A 123 2.47 -11.68 -5.67
N LEU A 124 2.16 -10.39 -5.83
CA LEU A 124 0.87 -9.94 -6.36
C LEU A 124 0.65 -10.40 -7.81
N ALA A 125 1.68 -10.34 -8.66
CA ALA A 125 1.58 -10.84 -10.03
C ALA A 125 1.39 -12.36 -10.07
N ALA A 126 2.16 -13.09 -9.26
CA ALA A 126 2.03 -14.54 -9.14
C ALA A 126 0.64 -14.98 -8.66
N SER A 127 0.03 -14.20 -7.75
CA SER A 127 -1.35 -14.46 -7.30
C SER A 127 -2.40 -14.27 -8.41
N THR A 128 -2.05 -13.56 -9.48
CA THR A 128 -2.96 -13.23 -10.58
C THR A 128 -2.88 -14.27 -11.70
N ASP A 129 -1.69 -14.82 -11.99
CA ASP A 129 -1.47 -15.80 -13.07
C ASP A 129 -1.21 -17.23 -12.60
N GLY A 130 -1.13 -17.45 -11.28
CA GLY A 130 -0.87 -18.76 -10.68
C GLY A 130 0.58 -19.22 -10.78
N SER A 131 1.51 -18.33 -11.11
CA SER A 131 2.94 -18.67 -11.12
C SER A 131 3.50 -18.93 -9.73
N ALA A 132 4.63 -19.64 -9.67
CA ALA A 132 5.29 -19.95 -8.41
C ALA A 132 5.92 -18.70 -7.78
N ILE A 133 5.79 -18.58 -6.46
CA ILE A 133 6.41 -17.51 -5.67
C ILE A 133 7.77 -17.97 -5.17
N SER A 134 8.77 -17.09 -5.28
CA SER A 134 10.12 -17.34 -4.76
C SER A 134 10.14 -17.33 -3.24
N ASP A 135 10.83 -18.30 -2.64
CA ASP A 135 11.09 -18.31 -1.19
C ASP A 135 11.80 -17.04 -0.72
N ALA A 136 12.68 -16.47 -1.55
CA ALA A 136 13.40 -15.22 -1.22
C ALA A 136 12.45 -14.02 -1.09
N ASP A 137 11.36 -13.98 -1.87
CA ASP A 137 10.35 -12.93 -1.77
C ASP A 137 9.54 -13.07 -0.48
N ILE A 138 9.18 -14.29 -0.10
CA ILE A 138 8.50 -14.58 1.16
C ILE A 138 9.40 -14.26 2.35
N THR A 139 10.67 -14.68 2.32
CA THR A 139 11.66 -14.35 3.37
C THR A 139 11.85 -12.83 3.50
N SER A 140 11.88 -12.10 2.39
CA SER A 140 11.98 -10.62 2.44
C SER A 140 10.81 -9.97 3.19
N LEU A 141 9.60 -10.50 3.04
CA LEU A 141 8.43 -10.06 3.80
C LEU A 141 8.51 -10.48 5.27
N GLU A 142 8.89 -11.72 5.56
CA GLU A 142 9.06 -12.20 6.93
C GLU A 142 10.08 -11.35 7.70
N ASP A 143 11.22 -11.04 7.09
CA ASP A 143 12.28 -10.25 7.72
C ASP A 143 11.84 -8.80 7.92
N ALA A 144 11.07 -8.23 6.99
CA ALA A 144 10.45 -6.92 7.16
C ALA A 144 9.49 -6.89 8.35
N VAL A 145 8.67 -7.92 8.53
CA VAL A 145 7.75 -8.02 9.67
C VAL A 145 8.50 -8.21 10.98
N LYS A 146 9.49 -9.12 11.03
CA LYS A 146 10.33 -9.32 12.22
C LYS A 146 11.02 -8.02 12.63
N LEU A 147 11.57 -7.29 11.65
CA LEU A 147 12.23 -6.02 11.89
C LEU A 147 11.22 -4.95 12.36
N ALA A 148 10.04 -4.88 11.75
CA ALA A 148 8.96 -3.96 12.15
C ALA A 148 8.53 -4.16 13.61
N ILE A 149 8.38 -5.41 14.04
CA ILE A 149 7.96 -5.76 15.41
C ILE A 149 9.08 -5.43 16.42
N LYS A 150 10.35 -5.65 16.05
CA LYS A 150 11.47 -5.47 16.98
C LYS A 150 11.86 -4.01 17.22
N ASN A 151 11.64 -3.12 16.26
CA ASN A 151 12.13 -1.75 16.35
C ASN A 151 11.25 -0.86 17.23
N GLY A 152 11.88 0.16 17.81
CA GLY A 152 11.20 1.20 18.57
C GLY A 152 10.31 2.11 17.70
N PRO A 153 9.51 2.99 18.34
CA PRO A 153 8.63 3.94 17.65
C PRO A 153 9.37 4.97 16.81
N MET A 154 10.64 5.24 17.15
CA MET A 154 11.56 6.08 16.37
C MET A 154 12.67 5.21 15.79
N VAL A 155 12.98 5.40 14.51
CA VAL A 155 13.94 4.62 13.75
C VAL A 155 14.91 5.52 12.99
N PRO A 156 16.17 5.09 12.77
CA PRO A 156 17.13 5.87 12.00
C PRO A 156 16.75 5.96 10.52
N GLN A 157 16.76 7.17 9.97
CA GLN A 157 16.58 7.46 8.55
C GLN A 157 17.63 8.50 8.10
N GLY A 158 18.78 8.01 7.63
CA GLY A 158 19.96 8.85 7.42
C GLY A 158 20.51 9.36 8.75
N ASP A 159 20.78 10.67 8.83
CA ASP A 159 21.32 11.31 10.03
C ASP A 159 20.25 11.74 11.04
N LYS A 160 19.00 11.28 10.87
CA LYS A 160 17.84 11.70 11.67
C LYS A 160 17.09 10.52 12.24
N MET A 161 16.51 10.71 13.42
CA MET A 161 15.50 9.80 13.95
C MET A 161 14.13 10.23 13.44
N MET A 162 13.40 9.27 12.88
CA MET A 162 12.09 9.49 12.27
C MET A 162 11.08 8.50 12.86
N GLY A 163 9.81 8.87 12.85
CA GLY A 163 8.73 7.98 13.27
C GLY A 163 8.62 6.75 12.39
N GLY A 164 8.54 5.58 13.01
CA GLY A 164 8.33 4.31 12.33
C GLY A 164 6.87 4.03 11.97
N ASP A 165 5.92 4.89 12.35
CA ASP A 165 4.48 4.65 12.29
C ASP A 165 3.74 5.59 11.35
N GLU A 166 4.26 5.73 10.14
CA GLU A 166 3.57 6.41 9.06
C GLU A 166 3.42 5.56 7.80
N LEU A 167 2.60 6.02 6.86
CA LEU A 167 2.13 5.17 5.76
C LEU A 167 3.21 4.90 4.71
N ILE A 168 4.08 5.88 4.43
CA ILE A 168 4.92 5.87 3.22
C ILE A 168 6.17 5.00 3.38
N TYR A 169 6.76 4.97 4.57
CA TYR A 169 8.00 4.30 4.93
C TYR A 169 7.86 3.36 6.14
N GLY A 170 6.84 3.57 6.97
CA GLY A 170 6.67 2.90 8.26
C GLY A 170 5.84 1.61 8.27
N ARG A 171 5.57 1.13 9.49
CA ARG A 171 4.83 -0.10 9.80
C ARG A 171 3.40 -0.13 9.22
N PRO A 172 2.62 0.95 9.21
CA PRO A 172 1.29 0.96 8.61
C PRO A 172 1.26 0.63 7.12
N GLY A 173 2.26 1.10 6.37
CA GLY A 173 2.34 0.78 4.94
C GLY A 173 2.76 -0.66 4.68
N LEU A 174 3.64 -1.22 5.52
CA LEU A 174 3.92 -2.66 5.53
C LEU A 174 2.66 -3.46 5.87
N LEU A 175 1.94 -3.06 6.92
CA LEU A 175 0.67 -3.67 7.35
C LEU A 175 -0.35 -3.69 6.20
N TRP A 176 -0.57 -2.53 5.56
CA TRP A 176 -1.45 -2.41 4.39
C TRP A 176 -1.04 -3.38 3.28
N SER A 177 0.25 -3.54 3.04
CA SER A 177 0.78 -4.43 2.00
C SER A 177 0.47 -5.90 2.28
N ILE A 178 0.69 -6.34 3.52
CA ILE A 178 0.39 -7.71 3.94
C ILE A 178 -1.11 -7.99 3.87
N PHE A 179 -1.96 -7.01 4.22
CA PHE A 179 -3.41 -7.16 4.03
C PHE A 179 -3.80 -7.31 2.56
N ASN A 180 -3.16 -6.57 1.66
CA ASN A 180 -3.39 -6.74 0.23
C ASN A 180 -2.98 -8.15 -0.26
N LEU A 181 -1.97 -8.77 0.36
CA LEU A 181 -1.61 -10.15 0.09
C LEU A 181 -2.60 -11.14 0.68
N ARG A 182 -3.06 -10.94 1.92
CA ARG A 182 -3.97 -11.86 2.63
C ARG A 182 -5.30 -12.10 1.90
N VAL A 183 -5.75 -11.14 1.10
CA VAL A 183 -6.99 -11.26 0.31
C VAL A 183 -6.79 -11.87 -1.08
N GLN A 184 -5.57 -12.28 -1.43
CA GLN A 184 -5.31 -12.99 -2.68
C GLN A 184 -5.54 -14.50 -2.56
N HIS A 185 -5.72 -15.15 -3.70
CA HIS A 185 -5.79 -16.60 -3.78
C HIS A 185 -4.40 -17.16 -4.09
N PHE A 186 -3.96 -18.10 -3.26
CA PHE A 186 -2.68 -18.81 -3.42
C PHE A 186 -2.93 -20.33 -3.35
N ASP A 187 -2.01 -21.12 -3.88
CA ASP A 187 -1.98 -22.56 -3.65
C ASP A 187 -1.65 -22.89 -2.18
N GLU A 188 -1.92 -24.12 -1.75
CA GLU A 188 -1.74 -24.53 -0.35
C GLU A 188 -0.30 -24.44 0.16
N ASN A 189 0.69 -24.70 -0.70
CA ASN A 189 2.10 -24.62 -0.29
C ASN A 189 2.48 -23.16 -0.05
N THR A 190 2.13 -22.26 -0.97
CA THR A 190 2.35 -20.82 -0.82
C THR A 190 1.61 -20.26 0.41
N LYS A 191 0.35 -20.64 0.62
CA LYS A 191 -0.40 -20.24 1.83
C LYS A 191 0.34 -20.62 3.10
N LYS A 192 0.79 -21.88 3.19
CA LYS A 192 1.56 -22.38 4.34
C LYS A 192 2.86 -21.59 4.55
N ARG A 193 3.53 -21.20 3.48
CA ARG A 193 4.76 -20.38 3.54
C ARG A 193 4.51 -18.93 3.96
N LEU A 194 3.39 -18.33 3.54
CA LEU A 194 3.01 -16.97 3.95
C LEU A 194 2.34 -16.91 5.33
N GLN A 195 1.89 -18.05 5.87
CA GLN A 195 1.17 -18.10 7.14
C GLN A 195 1.90 -17.40 8.30
N PRO A 196 3.23 -17.56 8.50
CA PRO A 196 3.94 -16.84 9.56
C PRO A 196 3.87 -15.32 9.43
N VAL A 197 3.84 -14.79 8.19
CA VAL A 197 3.67 -13.35 7.93
C VAL A 197 2.27 -12.89 8.34
N PHE A 198 1.25 -13.70 8.05
CA PHE A 198 -0.14 -13.39 8.42
C PHE A 198 -0.40 -13.52 9.91
N ASP A 199 0.18 -14.53 10.57
CA ASP A 199 0.05 -14.75 12.02
C ASP A 199 0.72 -13.65 12.85
N ALA A 200 1.69 -12.95 12.27
CA ALA A 200 2.37 -11.83 12.91
C ALA A 200 1.59 -10.49 12.83
N LEU A 201 0.47 -10.43 12.09
CA LEU A 201 -0.33 -9.21 11.92
C LEU A 201 -0.83 -8.61 13.25
N PRO A 202 -1.36 -9.38 14.23
CA PRO A 202 -1.75 -8.82 15.52
C PRO A 202 -0.59 -8.16 16.25
N ASN A 203 0.58 -8.80 16.28
CA ASN A 203 1.78 -8.24 16.90
C ASN A 203 2.21 -6.93 16.22
N LEU A 204 2.12 -6.87 14.88
CA LEU A 204 2.41 -5.65 14.13
C LEU A 204 1.43 -4.51 14.47
N VAL A 205 0.15 -4.82 14.69
CA VAL A 205 -0.85 -3.85 15.14
C VAL A 205 -0.57 -3.39 16.57
N ASP A 206 -0.24 -4.30 17.47
CA ASP A 206 0.04 -4.00 18.88
C ASP A 206 1.22 -3.03 19.00
N VAL A 207 2.32 -3.26 18.28
CA VAL A 207 3.47 -2.34 18.32
C VAL A 207 3.17 -0.94 17.76
N ILE A 208 2.26 -0.83 16.78
CA ILE A 208 1.81 0.47 16.26
C ILE A 208 0.95 1.20 17.30
N VAL A 209 0.05 0.48 17.97
CA VAL A 209 -0.82 1.04 19.02
C VAL A 209 0.01 1.46 20.23
N ASP A 210 0.95 0.64 20.66
CA ASP A 210 1.84 0.94 21.78
C ASP A 210 2.74 2.14 21.48
N ALA A 211 3.22 2.27 20.26
CA ALA A 211 3.90 3.48 19.80
C ALA A 211 2.99 4.71 19.87
N GLY A 212 1.71 4.58 19.52
CA GLY A 212 0.71 5.64 19.64
C GLY A 212 0.48 6.07 21.09
N ARG A 213 0.40 5.10 22.01
CA ARG A 213 0.28 5.35 23.46
C ARG A 213 1.54 6.06 23.99
N GLN A 214 2.71 5.63 23.52
CA GLN A 214 3.96 6.27 23.91
C GLN A 214 4.03 7.71 23.39
N GLY A 215 3.68 7.95 22.13
CA GLY A 215 3.69 9.29 21.57
C GLY A 215 2.66 10.23 22.23
N GLN A 216 1.53 9.72 22.72
CA GLN A 216 0.62 10.51 23.56
C GLN A 216 1.30 11.00 24.86
N LYS A 217 2.05 10.13 25.54
CA LYS A 217 2.81 10.51 26.74
C LYS A 217 3.88 11.54 26.41
N ASP A 218 4.58 11.34 25.30
CA ASP A 218 5.64 12.26 24.84
C ASP A 218 5.08 13.64 24.49
N TYR A 219 3.94 13.68 23.77
CA TYR A 219 3.22 14.92 23.47
C TYR A 219 2.83 15.64 24.76
N THR A 220 2.21 14.91 25.69
CA THR A 220 1.74 15.48 26.97
C THR A 220 2.88 16.09 27.77
N LYS A 221 4.05 15.43 27.78
CA LYS A 221 5.26 15.94 28.44
C LYS A 221 5.79 17.22 27.79
N LEU A 222 5.67 17.37 26.48
CA LEU A 222 6.22 18.50 25.72
C LEU A 222 5.25 19.69 25.60
N HIS A 223 3.95 19.42 25.51
CA HIS A 223 2.93 20.40 25.14
C HIS A 223 1.80 20.54 26.18
N GLY A 224 1.80 19.71 27.23
CA GLY A 224 0.71 19.62 28.20
C GLY A 224 -0.42 18.71 27.72
N GLU A 225 -1.42 18.50 28.57
CA GLU A 225 -2.56 17.60 28.30
C GLU A 225 -3.56 18.20 27.30
N LYS A 226 -3.52 19.51 27.10
CA LYS A 226 -4.41 20.22 26.18
C LYS A 226 -4.13 19.72 24.75
N ASP A 227 -5.17 19.23 24.10
CA ASP A 227 -5.16 18.65 22.74
C ASP A 227 -4.42 17.30 22.61
N ALA A 228 -4.03 16.67 23.72
CA ALA A 228 -3.48 15.31 23.69
C ALA A 228 -4.56 14.29 23.30
N LEU A 229 -4.31 13.54 22.24
CA LEU A 229 -5.21 12.46 21.78
C LEU A 229 -4.78 11.12 22.39
N PRO A 230 -5.70 10.14 22.59
CA PRO A 230 -5.36 8.85 23.21
C PRO A 230 -4.22 8.07 22.54
N LEU A 231 -4.02 8.31 21.23
CA LEU A 231 -2.91 7.78 20.45
C LEU A 231 -2.32 8.90 19.60
N MET A 232 -1.01 9.08 19.65
CA MET A 232 -0.28 10.08 18.86
C MET A 232 1.02 9.49 18.36
N TRP A 233 1.40 9.84 17.13
CA TRP A 233 2.65 9.37 16.52
C TRP A 233 3.49 10.57 16.09
N SER A 234 4.78 10.53 16.41
CA SER A 234 5.75 11.46 15.86
C SER A 234 6.20 10.97 14.49
N TRP A 235 6.40 11.88 13.53
CA TRP A 235 7.13 11.54 12.28
C TRP A 235 8.53 12.15 12.26
N LYS A 236 8.65 13.39 12.74
CA LYS A 236 9.95 13.98 13.10
C LYS A 236 10.01 14.09 14.61
N GLU A 237 11.21 14.13 15.17
CA GLU A 237 11.41 14.37 16.59
C GLU A 237 10.57 15.55 17.07
N SER A 238 9.80 15.33 18.14
CA SER A 238 8.91 16.31 18.75
C SER A 238 7.85 16.92 17.81
N ARG A 239 7.53 16.27 16.69
CA ARG A 239 6.47 16.73 15.76
C ARG A 239 5.45 15.62 15.49
N PHE A 240 4.25 15.86 16.00
CA PHE A 240 3.11 14.96 15.92
C PHE A 240 2.18 15.42 14.79
N TYR A 241 2.12 14.65 13.72
CA TYR A 241 1.38 15.02 12.52
C TYR A 241 -0.06 14.49 12.57
N LEU A 242 -1.00 15.23 11.97
CA LEU A 242 -2.41 14.84 11.88
C LEU A 242 -2.84 14.35 10.48
N GLY A 243 -2.02 14.58 9.45
CA GLY A 243 -2.36 14.29 8.06
C GLY A 243 -2.46 12.79 7.75
N ALA A 244 -3.18 12.43 6.68
CA ALA A 244 -3.43 11.03 6.29
C ALA A 244 -2.21 10.25 5.77
N VAL A 245 -1.08 10.92 5.56
CA VAL A 245 0.16 10.33 5.02
C VAL A 245 1.18 10.12 6.13
N HIS A 246 1.43 11.15 6.94
CA HIS A 246 2.47 11.14 7.98
C HIS A 246 1.92 11.20 9.42
N GLY A 247 0.60 11.11 9.59
CA GLY A 247 -0.05 11.42 10.87
C GLY A 247 -1.36 10.68 11.13
N ILE A 248 -2.09 11.15 12.15
CA ILE A 248 -3.22 10.42 12.74
C ILE A 248 -4.36 10.07 11.76
N GLY A 249 -4.56 10.89 10.72
CA GLY A 249 -5.64 10.69 9.75
C GLY A 249 -5.56 9.38 8.96
N MET A 250 -4.46 8.63 9.04
CA MET A 250 -4.39 7.27 8.47
C MET A 250 -5.10 6.22 9.34
N TYR A 251 -5.32 6.51 10.62
CA TYR A 251 -5.85 5.60 11.64
C TYR A 251 -7.30 5.88 12.05
N THR A 252 -7.99 6.87 11.48
CA THR A 252 -9.36 7.21 11.87
C THR A 252 -10.41 6.23 11.30
N GLU A 253 -11.58 6.15 11.95
CA GLU A 253 -12.51 5.01 12.04
C GLU A 253 -12.86 4.24 10.75
N LYS A 254 -12.86 4.86 9.57
CA LYS A 254 -13.15 4.14 8.31
C LYS A 254 -11.99 3.31 7.77
N LYS A 255 -10.74 3.57 8.19
CA LYS A 255 -9.56 2.82 7.75
C LYS A 255 -9.18 1.69 8.70
N ILE A 256 -9.41 1.85 10.01
CA ILE A 256 -9.20 0.78 11.02
C ILE A 256 -10.33 -0.26 11.03
N MET A 257 -11.57 0.07 10.64
CA MET A 257 -12.64 -0.93 10.54
C MET A 257 -12.35 -2.05 9.52
N PHE A 258 -11.63 -1.76 8.43
CA PHE A 258 -11.12 -2.81 7.52
C PHE A 258 -10.14 -3.76 8.21
N PHE A 259 -9.41 -3.31 9.22
CA PHE A 259 -8.44 -4.13 9.95
C PHE A 259 -9.06 -4.98 11.06
N ARG A 260 -10.25 -4.63 11.58
CA ARG A 260 -10.92 -5.38 12.65
C ARG A 260 -11.94 -6.41 12.15
N GLN A 261 -12.53 -6.23 10.96
CA GLN A 261 -13.54 -7.16 10.42
C GLN A 261 -12.97 -8.50 9.90
N GLY A 262 -11.64 -8.67 9.86
CA GLY A 262 -10.97 -9.91 9.44
C GLY A 262 -10.54 -10.87 10.56
N PHE A 263 -11.01 -10.66 11.80
CA PHE A 263 -10.69 -11.51 12.95
C PHE A 263 -11.97 -11.94 13.68
N PRO A 264 -12.45 -13.20 13.52
CA PRO A 264 -13.30 -13.78 14.55
C PRO A 264 -12.45 -13.93 15.81
N ARG A 265 -12.93 -13.38 16.93
CA ARG A 265 -12.39 -13.73 18.24
C ARG A 265 -12.58 -15.23 18.42
N ALA A 266 -11.49 -15.97 18.62
CA ALA A 266 -11.59 -17.29 19.21
C ALA A 266 -12.21 -17.11 20.59
N ASN A 267 -13.47 -17.53 20.73
CA ASN A 267 -14.09 -17.67 22.04
C ASN A 267 -13.40 -18.85 22.71
N THR A 268 -12.53 -18.56 23.67
CA THR A 268 -12.11 -19.54 24.66
C THR A 268 -13.22 -19.65 25.69
N SER A 269 -14.00 -20.73 25.60
CA SER A 269 -14.66 -21.36 26.74
C SER A 269 -13.70 -22.28 27.46
#